data_AF-A0A7X8PZS0-F1
#
_entry.id   AF-A0A7X8PZS0-F1
#
_cell.length_a   1.000
_cell.length_b   1.000
_cell.length_c   1.000
_cell.angle_alpha   90.00
_cell.angle_beta   90.00
_cell.angle_gamma   90.00
#
_symmetry.space_group_name_H-M   'P 1'
#
loop_
_entity.id
_entity.type
_entity.pdbx_description
1 polymer ?
#
loop_
_entity_poly.entity_id
_entity_poly.type
_entity_poly.pdbx_seq_one_letter_code
_entity_poly.pdbx_strand_id
1 'polypeptide(L)'
;MSVIYDPVLNEIHYGQNYKSKNKRALKEYENWIDDDIDPVLKARLEEYQKDIEDRKVTDLPESHDPRLAAHSEVRALDKVIKARRKAGIDVDDNTISELYLYNIDLTKLYKENKIVPKDRCVNCKRLTKGIVTINHQ
;
A
#
# COMPACT_ATOMS: atom_id res chain seq x y z
N MET A 1 5.97 8.94 2.35
CA MET A 1 6.58 7.65 2.73
C MET A 1 5.59 6.97 3.63
N SER A 2 5.35 5.69 3.39
CA SER A 2 4.44 4.91 4.22
C SER A 2 5.22 3.96 5.10
N VAL A 3 4.82 3.95 6.36
CA VAL A 3 5.33 3.08 7.40
C VAL A 3 4.14 2.30 7.95
N ILE A 4 4.28 1.00 8.12
CA ILE A 4 3.31 0.17 8.83
C ILE A 4 3.99 -0.44 10.03
N TYR A 5 3.39 -0.24 11.19
CA TYR A 5 3.76 -0.90 12.44
C TYR A 5 2.87 -2.12 12.66
N ASP A 6 3.51 -3.26 12.91
CA ASP A 6 2.87 -4.50 13.31
C ASP A 6 3.07 -4.71 14.82
N PRO A 7 2.02 -4.57 15.65
CA PRO A 7 2.14 -4.75 17.09
C PRO A 7 2.36 -6.20 17.51
N VAL A 8 1.97 -7.18 16.68
CA VAL A 8 2.09 -8.61 17.01
C VAL A 8 3.54 -9.06 16.87
N LEU A 9 4.20 -8.62 15.80
CA LEU A 9 5.62 -8.89 15.59
C LEU A 9 6.54 -7.87 16.25
N ASN A 10 6.00 -6.73 16.69
CA ASN A 10 6.76 -5.56 17.16
C ASN A 10 7.78 -5.07 16.10
N GLU A 11 7.34 -5.05 14.84
CA GLU A 11 8.17 -4.70 13.68
C GLU A 11 7.61 -3.48 12.93
N ILE A 12 8.52 -2.76 12.28
CA ILE A 12 8.20 -1.62 11.43
C ILE A 12 8.62 -1.94 10.00
N HIS A 13 7.68 -1.84 9.06
CA HIS A 13 7.94 -2.05 7.64
C HIS A 13 7.70 -0.76 6.85
N TYR A 14 8.61 -0.49 5.92
CA TYR A 14 8.55 0.67 5.03
C TYR A 14 8.37 0.25 3.58
N GLY A 15 7.57 1.04 2.86
CA GLY A 15 7.39 0.91 1.42
C GLY A 15 8.01 2.08 0.65
N GLN A 16 8.41 1.81 -0.59
CA GLN A 16 8.85 2.83 -1.53
C GLN A 16 7.97 2.81 -2.78
N ASN A 17 7.73 3.98 -3.36
CA ASN A 17 6.96 4.11 -4.60
C ASN A 17 7.78 3.59 -5.79
N TYR A 18 7.11 2.95 -6.74
CA TYR A 18 7.69 2.69 -8.04
C TYR A 18 7.68 3.96 -8.88
N LYS A 19 8.87 4.50 -9.17
CA LYS A 19 9.04 5.73 -9.95
C LYS A 19 8.51 5.54 -11.38
N SER A 20 7.44 6.24 -11.74
CA SER A 20 6.74 6.12 -13.03
C SER A 20 7.61 6.36 -14.27
N LYS A 21 8.64 7.22 -14.17
CA LYS A 21 9.53 7.56 -15.31
C LYS A 21 10.76 6.66 -15.44
N ASN A 22 10.87 5.59 -14.67
CA ASN A 22 12.04 4.70 -14.67
C ASN A 22 11.65 3.30 -15.19
N LYS A 23 12.19 2.92 -16.36
CA LYS A 23 11.93 1.60 -16.98
C LYS A 23 12.29 0.43 -16.06
N ARG A 24 13.36 0.54 -15.29
CA ARG A 24 13.74 -0.48 -14.31
C ARG A 24 12.70 -0.59 -13.19
N ALA A 25 12.23 0.54 -12.68
CA ALA A 25 11.20 0.54 -11.64
C ALA A 25 9.85 0.01 -12.16
N LEU A 26 9.52 0.25 -13.44
CA LEU A 26 8.35 -0.35 -14.07
C LEU A 26 8.48 -1.89 -14.14
N LYS A 27 9.63 -2.40 -14.59
CA LYS A 27 9.89 -3.84 -14.62
C LYS A 27 9.88 -4.48 -13.22
N GLU A 28 10.43 -3.80 -12.23
CA GLU A 28 10.38 -4.24 -10.83
C GLU A 28 8.96 -4.23 -10.23
N TYR A 29 8.07 -3.37 -10.77
CA TYR A 29 6.66 -3.38 -10.41
C TYR A 29 5.94 -4.57 -11.05
N GLU A 30 6.12 -4.77 -12.36
CA GLU A 30 5.52 -5.88 -13.12
C GLU A 30 5.93 -7.22 -12.52
N ASN A 31 7.23 -7.47 -12.36
CA ASN A 31 7.74 -8.69 -11.73
C ASN A 31 7.17 -8.92 -10.32
N TRP A 32 6.97 -7.84 -9.54
CA TRP A 32 6.38 -7.98 -8.21
C TRP A 32 4.91 -8.40 -8.28
N ILE A 33 4.12 -7.78 -9.15
CA ILE A 33 2.70 -8.14 -9.34
C ILE A 33 2.55 -9.58 -9.86
N ASP A 34 3.44 -10.00 -10.75
CA ASP A 34 3.33 -11.31 -11.38
C ASP A 34 3.77 -12.42 -10.42
N ASP A 35 4.91 -12.25 -9.76
CA ASP A 35 5.63 -13.37 -9.14
C ASP A 35 5.76 -13.30 -7.60
N ASP A 36 5.72 -12.10 -7.00
CA ASP A 36 6.13 -11.94 -5.59
C ASP A 36 5.02 -11.40 -4.68
N ILE A 37 4.02 -10.69 -5.18
CA ILE A 37 2.93 -10.12 -4.36
C ILE A 37 2.21 -11.20 -3.53
N ASP A 38 1.90 -10.88 -2.27
CA ASP A 38 1.14 -11.80 -1.42
C ASP A 38 -0.25 -12.11 -2.00
N PRO A 39 -0.73 -13.37 -1.93
CA PRO A 39 -2.03 -13.75 -2.47
C PRO A 39 -3.21 -12.88 -1.99
N VAL A 40 -3.22 -12.43 -0.74
CA VAL A 40 -4.31 -11.58 -0.22
C VAL A 40 -4.32 -10.22 -0.92
N LEU A 41 -3.14 -9.65 -1.14
CA LEU A 41 -3.02 -8.35 -1.80
C LEU A 41 -3.24 -8.47 -3.31
N LYS A 42 -2.82 -9.58 -3.92
CA LYS A 42 -3.12 -9.91 -5.32
C LYS A 42 -4.63 -10.01 -5.55
N ALA A 43 -5.34 -10.75 -4.70
CA ALA A 43 -6.80 -10.87 -4.77
C ALA A 43 -7.50 -9.50 -4.66
N ARG A 44 -7.06 -8.65 -3.71
CA ARG A 44 -7.59 -7.27 -3.57
C ARG A 44 -7.34 -6.41 -4.82
N LEU A 45 -6.18 -6.56 -5.45
CA LEU A 45 -5.84 -5.85 -6.69
C LEU A 45 -6.70 -6.31 -7.86
N GLU A 46 -6.88 -7.62 -8.02
CA GLU A 46 -7.71 -8.22 -9.08
C GLU A 46 -9.19 -7.83 -8.90
N GLU A 47 -9.72 -7.86 -7.68
CA GLU A 47 -11.08 -7.39 -7.38
C GLU A 47 -11.24 -5.91 -7.76
N TYR A 48 -10.27 -5.06 -7.39
CA TYR A 48 -10.34 -3.65 -7.70
C TYR A 48 -10.26 -3.37 -9.20
N GLN A 49 -9.37 -4.07 -9.92
CA GLN A 49 -9.27 -3.98 -11.38
C GLN A 49 -10.61 -4.37 -12.04
N LYS A 50 -11.22 -5.47 -11.57
CA LYS A 50 -12.52 -5.91 -12.05
C LYS A 50 -13.63 -4.90 -11.76
N ASP A 51 -13.64 -4.28 -10.58
CA ASP A 51 -14.64 -3.25 -10.25
C ASP A 51 -14.52 -2.01 -11.15
N ILE A 52 -13.31 -1.66 -11.59
CA ILE A 52 -13.09 -0.59 -12.57
C ILE A 52 -13.63 -0.99 -13.94
N GLU A 53 -13.32 -2.21 -14.40
CA GLU A 53 -13.80 -2.75 -15.68
C GLU A 53 -15.33 -2.89 -15.73
N ASP A 54 -15.93 -3.36 -14.63
CA ASP A 54 -17.37 -3.47 -14.42
C ASP A 54 -18.06 -2.10 -14.24
N ARG A 55 -17.32 -0.99 -14.26
CA ARG A 55 -17.81 0.39 -14.00
C ARG A 55 -18.52 0.53 -12.66
N LYS A 56 -18.10 -0.22 -11.64
CA LYS A 56 -18.54 -0.03 -10.24
C LYS A 56 -17.75 1.08 -9.55
N VAL A 57 -16.52 1.32 -10.01
CA VAL A 57 -15.70 2.47 -9.64
C VAL A 57 -15.62 3.39 -10.85
N THR A 58 -16.26 4.56 -10.76
CA THR A 58 -16.39 5.50 -11.89
C THR A 58 -15.80 6.87 -11.61
N ASP A 59 -15.38 7.11 -10.37
CA ASP A 59 -14.96 8.41 -9.84
C ASP A 59 -13.44 8.49 -9.59
N LEU A 60 -12.64 7.75 -10.37
CA LEU A 60 -11.18 7.86 -10.30
C LEU A 60 -10.72 9.25 -10.79
N PRO A 61 -9.90 9.98 -10.02
CA PRO A 61 -9.32 11.23 -10.49
C PRO A 61 -8.52 11.02 -11.78
N GLU A 62 -8.55 11.98 -12.72
CA GLU A 62 -7.73 11.90 -13.94
C GLU A 62 -6.23 11.74 -13.66
N SER A 63 -5.79 12.20 -12.50
CA SER A 63 -4.40 12.12 -12.03
C SER A 63 -4.06 10.82 -11.29
N HIS A 64 -4.97 9.84 -11.21
CA HIS A 64 -4.67 8.56 -10.55
C HIS A 64 -3.54 7.83 -11.28
N ASP A 65 -2.74 7.07 -10.52
CA ASP A 65 -1.73 6.20 -11.13
C ASP A 65 -2.46 4.97 -11.71
N PRO A 66 -2.39 4.71 -13.03
CA PRO A 66 -3.01 3.52 -13.62
C PRO A 66 -2.40 2.22 -13.09
N ARG A 67 -1.19 2.29 -12.52
CA ARG A 67 -0.57 1.18 -11.79
C ARG A 67 -1.12 1.18 -10.36
N LEU A 68 -2.29 0.59 -10.19
CA LEU A 68 -3.11 0.69 -8.97
C LEU A 68 -2.32 0.41 -7.67
N ALA A 69 -1.33 -0.48 -7.71
CA ALA A 69 -0.53 -0.90 -6.55
C ALA A 69 0.87 -0.26 -6.44
N ALA A 70 1.18 0.78 -7.22
CA ALA A 70 2.56 1.29 -7.37
C ALA A 70 3.12 2.11 -6.19
N HIS A 71 2.31 2.39 -5.17
CA HIS A 71 2.66 3.30 -4.08
C HIS A 71 3.11 2.60 -2.80
N SER A 72 3.84 3.35 -1.98
CA SER A 72 4.54 2.88 -0.78
C SER A 72 3.63 2.17 0.24
N GLU A 73 2.38 2.60 0.37
CA GLU A 73 1.37 2.09 1.28
C GLU A 73 1.14 0.59 1.01
N VAL A 74 0.95 0.26 -0.26
CA VAL A 74 0.67 -1.10 -0.74
C VAL A 74 1.91 -1.98 -0.57
N ARG A 75 3.10 -1.43 -0.81
CA ARG A 75 4.37 -2.15 -0.63
C ARG A 75 4.73 -2.37 0.84
N ALA A 76 4.43 -1.42 1.71
CA ALA A 76 4.58 -1.61 3.15
C ALA A 76 3.66 -2.73 3.62
N LEU A 77 2.40 -2.75 3.14
CA LEU A 77 1.44 -3.78 3.50
C LEU A 77 1.92 -5.18 3.05
N ASP A 78 2.31 -5.34 1.77
CA ASP A 78 2.86 -6.60 1.25
C ASP A 78 3.99 -7.16 2.12
N LYS A 79 4.92 -6.30 2.55
CA LYS A 79 6.04 -6.70 3.41
C LYS A 79 5.59 -7.18 4.79
N VAL A 80 4.63 -6.50 5.42
CA VAL A 80 4.10 -6.89 6.74
C VAL A 80 3.37 -8.22 6.64
N ILE A 81 2.54 -8.39 5.60
CA ILE A 81 1.81 -9.62 5.36
C ILE A 81 2.78 -10.79 5.22
N LYS A 82 3.83 -10.64 4.41
CA LYS A 82 4.87 -11.65 4.25
C LYS A 82 5.63 -11.94 5.54
N ALA A 83 5.90 -10.92 6.36
CA ALA A 83 6.53 -11.10 7.66
C ALA A 83 5.66 -11.93 8.61
N ARG A 84 4.36 -11.62 8.69
CA ARG A 84 3.37 -12.42 9.46
C ARG A 84 3.31 -13.87 8.99
N ARG A 85 3.21 -14.10 7.68
CA ARG A 85 3.21 -15.46 7.13
C ARG A 85 4.50 -16.22 7.45
N LYS A 86 5.66 -15.56 7.36
CA LYS A 86 6.95 -16.15 7.73
C LYS A 86 7.01 -16.52 9.23
N ALA A 87 6.30 -15.77 10.08
CA ALA A 87 6.14 -16.08 11.50
C ALA A 87 5.05 -17.14 11.80
N GLY A 88 4.41 -17.72 10.77
CA GLY A 88 3.35 -18.71 10.93
C GLY A 88 1.98 -18.12 11.27
N ILE A 89 1.78 -16.82 11.04
CA ILE A 89 0.52 -16.12 11.26
C ILE A 89 -0.22 -16.03 9.92
N ASP A 90 -1.42 -16.60 9.88
CA ASP A 90 -2.32 -16.43 8.74
C ASP A 90 -2.80 -14.99 8.65
N VAL A 91 -2.93 -14.50 7.42
CA VAL A 91 -3.34 -13.12 7.16
C VAL A 91 -4.64 -13.09 6.37
N ASP A 92 -5.56 -12.28 6.89
CA ASP A 92 -6.92 -11.99 6.46
C ASP A 92 -7.29 -10.53 6.78
N ASP A 93 -8.54 -10.14 6.57
CA ASP A 93 -9.00 -8.77 6.84
C ASP A 93 -8.96 -8.39 8.33
N ASN A 94 -9.18 -9.35 9.24
CA ASN A 94 -9.16 -9.11 10.68
C ASN A 94 -7.74 -8.80 11.15
N THR A 95 -6.77 -9.62 10.74
CA THR A 95 -5.35 -9.42 11.06
C THR A 95 -4.79 -8.14 10.43
N ILE A 96 -5.24 -7.77 9.22
CA ILE A 96 -4.89 -6.46 8.63
C ILE A 96 -5.39 -5.28 9.50
N SER A 97 -6.53 -5.44 10.18
CA SER A 97 -7.07 -4.41 11.07
C SER A 97 -6.29 -4.19 12.37
N GLU A 98 -5.32 -5.05 12.67
CA GLU A 98 -4.41 -4.89 13.81
C GLU A 98 -3.20 -4.01 13.46
N LEU A 99 -2.97 -3.75 12.17
CA LEU A 99 -1.82 -3.02 11.67
C LEU A 99 -2.07 -1.52 11.70
N TYR A 100 -0.99 -0.75 11.92
CA TYR A 100 -1.05 0.70 11.99
C TYR A 100 -0.27 1.34 10.84
N LEU A 101 -0.98 1.98 9.91
CA LEU A 101 -0.38 2.71 8.80
C LEU A 101 -0.16 4.18 9.17
N TYR A 102 1.07 4.65 8.99
CA TYR A 102 1.45 6.05 9.08
C TYR A 102 2.06 6.54 7.77
N ASN A 103 1.44 7.54 7.15
CA ASN A 103 1.89 8.12 5.90
C ASN A 103 2.33 9.57 6.11
N ILE A 104 3.57 9.88 5.73
CA ILE A 104 4.22 11.17 5.98
C ILE A 104 4.54 11.87 4.67
N ASP A 105 4.25 13.17 4.61
CA ASP A 105 4.77 14.06 3.57
C ASP A 105 6.27 14.33 3.78
N LEU A 106 7.10 13.56 3.09
CA LEU A 106 8.55 13.73 3.12
C LEU A 106 9.00 15.11 2.59
N THR A 107 8.25 15.74 1.69
CA THR A 107 8.64 17.05 1.16
C THR A 107 8.58 18.09 2.25
N LYS A 108 7.49 18.10 3.02
CA LYS A 108 7.34 19.00 4.17
C LYS A 108 8.31 18.65 5.30
N LEU A 109 8.57 17.37 5.54
CA LEU A 109 9.58 16.96 6.50
C LEU A 109 10.96 17.51 6.13
N TYR A 110 11.42 17.31 4.89
CA TYR A 110 12.76 17.75 4.49
C TYR A 110 12.89 19.25 4.31
N LYS A 111 11.86 19.94 3.82
CA LYS A 111 11.93 21.40 3.55
C LYS A 111 11.58 22.26 4.76
N GLU A 112 10.68 21.80 5.62
CA GLU A 112 10.15 22.60 6.73
C GLU A 112 10.43 21.99 8.10
N ASN A 113 11.07 20.81 8.17
CA ASN A 113 11.26 20.04 9.41
C ASN A 113 9.94 19.75 10.15
N LYS A 114 8.85 19.54 9.39
CA LYS A 114 7.52 19.26 9.94
C LYS A 114 7.03 17.88 9.53
N ILE A 115 6.60 17.10 10.52
CA ILE A 115 5.90 15.84 10.28
C ILE A 115 4.44 16.20 9.97
N VAL A 116 4.10 16.13 8.69
CA VAL A 116 2.73 16.36 8.22
C VAL A 116 2.17 15.03 7.72
N PRO A 117 1.10 14.51 8.36
CA PRO A 117 0.40 13.35 7.84
C PRO A 117 -0.07 13.60 6.42
N LYS A 118 0.06 12.59 5.56
CA LYS A 118 -0.39 12.66 4.18
C LYS A 118 -1.50 11.66 3.95
N ASP A 119 -2.60 12.14 3.41
CA ASP A 119 -3.68 11.26 2.99
C ASP A 119 -3.25 10.33 1.84
N ARG A 120 -3.76 9.10 1.87
CA ARG A 120 -3.51 8.06 0.87
C ARG A 120 -4.26 8.42 -0.42
N CYS A 121 -3.68 8.09 -1.58
CA CYS A 121 -4.45 8.21 -2.82
C CYS A 121 -5.59 7.19 -2.87
N VAL A 122 -6.56 7.39 -3.77
CA VAL A 122 -7.75 6.53 -3.92
C VAL A 122 -7.40 5.05 -4.08
N ASN A 123 -6.38 4.72 -4.88
CA ASN A 123 -5.94 3.34 -5.06
C ASN A 123 -5.40 2.74 -3.76
N CYS A 124 -4.57 3.50 -3.04
CA CYS A 124 -4.03 3.05 -1.75
C CYS A 124 -5.13 2.88 -0.72
N LYS A 125 -6.13 3.77 -0.65
CA LYS A 125 -7.28 3.62 0.25
C LYS A 125 -8.04 2.32 -0.01
N ARG A 126 -8.27 1.97 -1.28
CA ARG A 126 -8.93 0.72 -1.67
C ARG A 126 -8.10 -0.51 -1.28
N LEU A 127 -6.83 -0.55 -1.68
CA LEU A 127 -5.98 -1.74 -1.51
C LEU A 127 -5.56 -1.97 -0.05
N THR A 128 -5.38 -0.91 0.71
CA THR A 128 -5.04 -0.97 2.14
C THR A 128 -6.27 -0.81 3.04
N LYS A 129 -7.47 -1.10 2.53
CA LYS A 129 -8.70 -1.08 3.32
C LYS A 129 -8.59 -2.01 4.53
N GLY A 130 -9.15 -1.59 5.66
CA GLY A 130 -9.17 -2.33 6.92
C GLY A 130 -8.03 -1.96 7.87
N ILE A 131 -6.89 -1.45 7.36
CA ILE A 131 -5.77 -1.04 8.20
C ILE A 131 -6.12 0.19 9.05
N VAL A 132 -5.60 0.25 10.29
CA VAL A 132 -5.76 1.44 11.15
C VAL A 132 -4.88 2.56 10.63
N THR A 133 -5.48 3.72 10.35
CA THR A 133 -4.75 4.90 9.91
C THR A 133 -4.49 5.85 11.06
N ILE A 134 -3.22 6.27 11.23
CA ILE A 134 -2.85 7.23 12.27
C ILE A 134 -2.75 8.63 11.65
N ASN A 135 -3.64 9.54 12.06
CA ASN A 135 -3.64 10.96 11.67
C ASN A 135 -3.81 11.25 10.16
N HIS A 136 -4.37 10.32 9.38
CA HIS A 136 -4.79 10.55 7.98
C HIS A 136 -6.16 9.90 7.73
N GLN A 137 -7.00 10.55 6.90
CA GLN A 137 -8.41 10.20 6.65
C GLN A 137 -8.61 9.45 5.34
#